data_AF-A0A3S3QEG2-F1
#
_entry.id   AF-A0A3S3QEG2-F1
#
_cell.length_a   1.000
_cell.length_b   1.000
_cell.length_c   1.000
_cell.angle_alpha   90.00
_cell.angle_beta   90.00
_cell.angle_gamma   90.00
#
_symmetry.space_group_name_H-M   'P 1'
#
loop_
_entity.id
_entity.type
_entity.pdbx_description
1 polymer ?
#
loop_
_entity_poly.entity_id
_entity_poly.type
_entity_poly.pdbx_seq_one_letter_code
_entity_poly.pdbx_strand_id
1 'polypeptide(L)'
;MSLPYNLFLTLFLESFILGPFLNNNNPDESRMGHVAYEEAEVEREIVRIILSGDTTSLRPNSGQPVMIRENNISIECHDERGSDYRVWEWHGHVMAYDEVNGYSLEYIYGYYFERMPERQ
;
A
#
# COMPACT_ATOMS: atom_id res chain seq x y z
N MET A 1 -6.49 9.29 -20.02
CA MET A 1 -5.50 8.23 -20.28
C MET A 1 -5.49 7.33 -19.05
N SER A 2 -6.01 6.11 -19.14
CA SER A 2 -6.02 5.17 -18.01
C SER A 2 -4.82 4.24 -18.10
N LEU A 3 -3.85 4.44 -17.21
CA LEU A 3 -2.81 3.46 -16.84
C LEU A 3 -3.09 3.05 -15.39
N PRO A 4 -2.65 1.85 -14.94
CA PRO A 4 -3.28 0.58 -15.22
C PRO A 4 -3.72 -0.05 -13.89
N TYR A 5 -5.02 -0.11 -13.62
CA TYR A 5 -5.59 -0.95 -12.54
C TYR A 5 -5.22 -2.44 -12.68
N ASN A 6 -4.63 -2.83 -13.81
CA ASN A 6 -4.34 -4.18 -14.25
C ASN A 6 -2.85 -4.57 -14.13
N LEU A 7 -2.03 -3.79 -13.43
CA LEU A 7 -0.66 -4.20 -13.09
C LEU A 7 -0.54 -4.50 -11.60
N PHE A 8 -1.09 -3.63 -10.74
CA PHE A 8 -1.01 -3.79 -9.29
C PHE A 8 -1.86 -4.96 -8.75
N LEU A 9 -3.12 -5.12 -9.19
CA LEU A 9 -3.94 -6.28 -8.79
C LEU A 9 -3.34 -7.60 -9.28
N THR A 10 -2.67 -7.56 -10.43
CA THR A 10 -1.98 -8.71 -11.03
C THR A 10 -0.73 -9.03 -10.23
N LEU A 11 0.06 -8.04 -9.83
CA LEU A 11 1.21 -8.18 -8.93
C LEU A 11 0.80 -8.60 -7.51
N PHE A 12 -0.34 -8.13 -7.00
CA PHE A 12 -0.93 -8.55 -5.71
C PHE A 12 -1.40 -10.00 -5.75
N LEU A 13 -2.09 -10.41 -6.82
CA LEU A 13 -2.50 -11.81 -7.01
C LEU A 13 -1.30 -12.70 -7.28
N GLU A 14 -0.31 -12.22 -8.04
CA GLU A 14 0.96 -12.90 -8.24
C GLU A 14 1.73 -13.01 -6.94
N SER A 15 1.81 -11.99 -6.07
CA SER A 15 2.49 -12.10 -4.77
C SER A 15 1.73 -13.00 -3.79
N PHE A 16 0.39 -13.02 -3.83
CA PHE A 16 -0.43 -13.93 -3.04
C PHE A 16 -0.31 -15.40 -3.49
N ILE A 17 -0.22 -15.64 -4.81
CA ILE A 17 -0.08 -16.99 -5.40
C ILE A 17 1.37 -17.45 -5.38
N LEU A 18 2.34 -16.58 -5.66
CA LEU A 18 3.78 -16.85 -5.79
C LEU A 18 4.57 -16.60 -4.50
N GLY A 19 4.02 -15.95 -3.47
CA GLY A 19 4.70 -15.80 -2.17
C GLY A 19 5.30 -17.10 -1.62
N PRO A 20 4.62 -18.26 -1.75
CA PRO A 20 5.20 -19.57 -1.44
C PRO A 20 6.20 -20.13 -2.47
N PHE A 21 6.23 -19.60 -3.70
CA PHE A 21 7.04 -20.06 -4.84
C PHE A 21 8.22 -19.15 -5.20
N LEU A 22 8.45 -18.03 -4.49
CA LEU A 22 9.62 -17.14 -4.66
C LEU A 22 10.94 -17.77 -4.18
N ASN A 23 11.11 -19.08 -4.36
CA ASN A 23 12.41 -19.73 -4.38
C ASN A 23 12.98 -19.68 -5.81
N ASN A 24 12.96 -18.50 -6.43
CA ASN A 24 13.54 -18.26 -7.75
C ASN A 24 14.98 -17.76 -7.55
N ASN A 25 15.95 -18.40 -8.21
CA ASN A 25 17.39 -18.11 -8.09
C ASN A 25 17.80 -16.73 -8.67
N ASN A 26 16.86 -15.84 -8.97
CA ASN A 26 17.12 -14.49 -9.49
C ASN A 26 16.90 -13.46 -8.37
N PRO A 27 17.96 -12.83 -7.84
CA PRO A 27 17.86 -11.94 -6.68
C PRO A 27 17.00 -10.69 -6.94
N ASP A 28 16.94 -10.18 -8.18
CA ASP A 28 16.15 -8.99 -8.51
C ASP A 28 14.64 -9.30 -8.52
N GLU A 29 14.27 -10.51 -8.97
CA GLU A 29 12.89 -11.00 -8.95
C GLU A 29 12.43 -11.29 -7.50
N SER A 30 13.31 -11.85 -6.68
CA SER A 30 13.07 -12.03 -5.24
C SER A 30 12.87 -10.69 -4.52
N ARG A 31 13.64 -9.66 -4.87
CA ARG A 31 13.51 -8.32 -4.29
C ARG A 31 12.19 -7.66 -4.68
N MET A 32 11.86 -7.67 -5.98
CA MET A 32 10.62 -7.09 -6.49
C MET A 32 9.39 -7.81 -5.88
N GLY A 33 9.46 -9.14 -5.76
CA GLY A 33 8.42 -9.92 -5.08
C GLY A 33 8.25 -9.56 -3.61
N HIS A 34 9.34 -9.34 -2.88
CA HIS A 34 9.31 -8.88 -1.49
C HIS A 34 8.68 -7.49 -1.35
N VAL A 35 9.08 -6.53 -2.18
CA VAL A 35 8.51 -5.17 -2.19
C VAL A 35 7.01 -5.20 -2.47
N ALA A 36 6.59 -5.96 -3.50
CA ALA A 36 5.18 -6.11 -3.84
C ALA A 36 4.38 -6.78 -2.72
N TYR A 37 4.98 -7.74 -2.01
CA TYR A 37 4.37 -8.35 -0.84
C TYR A 37 4.20 -7.33 0.30
N GLU A 38 5.24 -6.61 0.69
CA GLU A 38 5.15 -5.61 1.76
C GLU A 38 4.16 -4.48 1.41
N GLU A 39 4.14 -4.02 0.16
CA GLU A 39 3.16 -3.05 -0.32
C GLU A 39 1.72 -3.56 -0.17
N ALA A 40 1.46 -4.80 -0.61
CA ALA A 40 0.16 -5.47 -0.46
C ALA A 40 -0.27 -5.62 1.01
N GLU A 41 0.68 -5.93 1.88
CA GLU A 41 0.45 -6.08 3.31
C GLU A 41 0.15 -4.73 4.00
N VAL A 42 0.83 -3.65 3.59
CA VAL A 42 0.56 -2.27 4.04
C VAL A 42 -0.83 -1.82 3.59
N GLU A 43 -1.16 -2.00 2.32
CA GLU A 43 -2.49 -1.68 1.79
C GLU A 43 -3.59 -2.41 2.57
N ARG A 44 -3.44 -3.72 2.76
CA ARG A 44 -4.42 -4.52 3.49
C ARG A 44 -4.67 -3.98 4.90
N GLU A 45 -3.62 -3.57 5.59
CA GLU A 45 -3.72 -3.04 6.95
C GLU A 45 -4.42 -1.68 6.98
N ILE A 46 -4.05 -0.77 6.06
CA ILE A 46 -4.69 0.55 5.94
C ILE A 46 -6.18 0.39 5.62
N VAL A 47 -6.52 -0.41 4.61
CA VAL A 47 -7.90 -0.67 4.21
C VAL A 47 -8.69 -1.31 5.35
N ARG A 48 -8.09 -2.25 6.09
CA ARG A 48 -8.72 -2.85 7.28
C ARG A 48 -9.07 -1.81 8.34
N ILE A 49 -8.17 -0.87 8.61
CA ILE A 49 -8.40 0.21 9.57
C ILE A 49 -9.51 1.16 9.08
N ILE A 50 -9.49 1.55 7.80
CA ILE A 50 -10.55 2.38 7.18
C ILE A 50 -11.91 1.70 7.33
N LEU A 51 -12.02 0.42 6.94
CA LEU A 51 -13.26 -0.34 7.01
C LEU A 51 -13.76 -0.58 8.45
N SER A 52 -12.88 -0.48 9.46
CA SER A 52 -13.28 -0.55 10.86
C SER A 52 -14.02 0.70 11.35
N GLY A 53 -13.87 1.83 10.64
CA GLY A 53 -14.39 3.14 11.02
C GLY A 53 -13.56 3.89 12.06
N ASP A 54 -12.64 3.23 12.79
CA ASP A 54 -11.71 3.87 13.71
C ASP A 54 -10.40 4.21 12.99
N THR A 55 -10.38 5.37 12.33
CA THR A 55 -9.23 5.84 11.54
C THR A 55 -8.27 6.72 12.34
N THR A 56 -8.43 6.82 13.66
CA THR A 56 -7.62 7.69 14.51
C THR A 56 -6.12 7.34 14.47
N SER A 57 -5.80 6.06 14.36
CA SER A 57 -4.43 5.54 14.26
C SER A 57 -3.72 5.93 12.96
N LEU A 58 -4.46 6.17 11.88
CA LEU A 58 -3.90 6.55 10.58
C LEU A 58 -3.40 7.99 10.55
N ARG A 59 -3.91 8.85 11.44
CA ARG A 59 -3.54 10.28 11.54
C ARG A 59 -3.49 10.97 10.15
N PRO A 60 -4.55 10.88 9.33
CA PRO A 60 -4.52 11.43 7.98
C PRO A 60 -4.28 12.94 8.00
N ASN A 61 -3.57 13.45 6.98
CA ASN A 61 -3.24 14.87 6.81
C ASN A 61 -2.39 15.47 7.94
N SER A 62 -1.78 14.65 8.79
CA SER A 62 -0.94 15.14 9.89
C SER A 62 0.44 15.65 9.44
N GLY A 63 0.83 15.37 8.20
CA GLY A 63 2.18 15.64 7.67
C GLY A 63 3.27 14.80 8.34
N GLN A 64 2.90 13.83 9.19
CA GLN A 64 3.82 12.93 9.89
C GLN A 64 3.52 11.48 9.51
N PRO A 65 4.55 10.65 9.26
CA PRO A 65 4.33 9.24 9.02
C PRO A 65 3.86 8.52 10.30
N VAL A 66 3.10 7.46 10.10
CA VAL A 66 2.70 6.49 11.12
C VAL A 66 3.33 5.14 10.82
N MET A 67 3.54 4.33 11.87
CA MET A 67 4.06 2.98 11.72
C MET A 67 2.95 2.03 11.31
N ILE A 68 3.03 1.50 10.09
CA ILE A 68 2.16 0.44 9.57
C ILE A 68 3.04 -0.75 9.24
N ARG A 69 2.89 -1.85 9.99
CA ARG A 69 3.67 -3.09 9.81
C ARG A 69 5.17 -2.86 9.63
N GLU A 70 5.77 -2.08 10.54
CA GLU A 70 7.20 -1.75 10.54
C GLU A 70 7.64 -0.75 9.44
N ASN A 71 6.72 -0.26 8.62
CA ASN A 71 6.98 0.74 7.59
C ASN A 71 6.47 2.13 8.01
N ASN A 72 7.22 3.18 7.67
CA ASN A 72 6.82 4.57 7.90
C ASN A 72 5.95 5.06 6.76
N ILE A 73 4.65 5.21 7.01
CA ILE A 73 3.65 5.54 5.99
C ILE A 73 2.97 6.86 6.33
N SER A 74 2.98 7.80 5.39
CA SER A 74 2.19 9.02 5.45
C SER A 74 0.85 8.81 4.77
N ILE A 75 -0.21 9.35 5.37
CA ILE A 75 -1.58 9.16 4.90
C ILE A 75 -2.23 10.52 4.68
N GLU A 76 -2.86 10.67 3.52
CA GLU A 76 -3.68 11.81 3.15
C GLU A 76 -5.12 11.37 2.93
N CYS A 77 -6.05 12.27 3.23
CA CYS A 77 -7.47 11.98 3.13
C CYS A 77 -8.24 13.22 2.71
N HIS A 78 -9.00 13.12 1.64
CA HIS A 78 -9.78 14.23 1.11
C HIS A 78 -11.07 13.76 0.44
N ASP A 79 -12.08 14.62 0.42
CA ASP A 79 -13.33 14.35 -0.30
C ASP A 79 -13.13 14.55 -1.81
N GLU A 80 -13.58 13.59 -2.62
CA GLU A 80 -13.48 13.67 -4.07
C GLU A 80 -14.56 14.61 -4.62
N ARG A 81 -14.14 15.70 -5.26
CA ARG A 81 -15.02 16.79 -5.68
C ARG A 81 -16.13 16.30 -6.60
N GLY A 82 -17.38 16.50 -6.19
CA GLY A 82 -18.55 16.16 -7.01
C GLY A 82 -18.92 14.68 -6.96
N SER A 83 -18.44 13.93 -5.98
CA SER A 83 -18.81 12.54 -5.73
C SER A 83 -19.13 12.29 -4.26
N ASP A 84 -19.77 11.16 -3.97
CA ASP A 84 -20.00 10.68 -2.61
C ASP A 84 -18.84 9.82 -2.09
N TYR A 85 -17.62 10.06 -2.57
CA TYR A 85 -16.42 9.33 -2.18
C TYR A 85 -15.43 10.22 -1.44
N ARG A 86 -14.74 9.59 -0.50
CA ARG A 86 -13.51 10.08 0.11
C ARG A 86 -12.35 9.24 -0.39
N VAL A 87 -11.28 9.91 -0.77
CA VAL A 87 -10.04 9.28 -1.18
C VAL A 87 -9.12 9.23 0.02
N TRP A 88 -8.59 8.04 0.27
CA TRP A 88 -7.45 7.81 1.16
C TRP A 88 -6.25 7.55 0.28
N GLU A 89 -5.19 8.31 0.47
CA GLU A 89 -3.91 8.13 -0.22
C GLU A 89 -2.83 7.83 0.80
N TRP A 90 -1.85 7.02 0.43
CA TRP A 90 -0.70 6.77 1.27
C TRP A 90 0.57 6.66 0.46
N HIS A 91 1.67 7.04 1.10
CA HIS A 91 3.00 6.85 0.56
C HIS A 91 4.01 6.60 1.66
N GLY A 92 5.09 5.93 1.31
CA GLY A 92 6.16 5.67 2.27
C GLY A 92 7.25 4.84 1.64
N HIS A 93 8.00 4.16 2.49
CA HIS A 93 9.04 3.26 2.05
C HIS A 93 8.92 1.92 2.74
N VAL A 94 9.18 0.85 1.99
CA VAL A 94 9.39 -0.49 2.51
C VAL A 94 10.86 -0.85 2.46
N MET A 95 11.32 -1.60 3.44
CA MET A 95 12.70 -2.06 3.49
C MET A 95 12.84 -3.34 2.67
N ALA A 96 13.73 -3.31 1.68
CA ALA A 96 14.08 -4.46 0.86
C ALA A 96 15.55 -4.82 1.06
N TYR A 97 15.86 -6.13 1.09
CA TYR A 97 17.22 -6.63 1.21
C TYR A 97 17.57 -7.47 -0.01
N ASP A 98 18.75 -7.25 -0.58
CA ASP A 98 19.35 -8.14 -1.57
C ASP A 98 20.85 -8.37 -1.30
N GLU A 99 21.38 -9.50 -1.77
CA GLU A 99 22.76 -9.90 -1.51
C GLU A 99 23.81 -8.97 -2.15
N VAL A 100 23.44 -8.21 -3.19
CA VAL A 100 24.36 -7.39 -3.98
C VAL A 100 24.45 -5.97 -3.43
N ASN A 101 23.32 -5.36 -3.13
CA ASN A 101 23.19 -3.96 -2.73
C ASN A 101 22.89 -3.80 -1.23
N GLY A 102 22.57 -4.89 -0.52
CA GLY A 102 22.21 -4.85 0.90
C GLY A 102 20.81 -4.29 1.13
N TYR A 103 20.63 -3.53 2.20
CA TYR A 103 19.35 -2.91 2.54
C TYR A 103 19.09 -1.65 1.70
N SER A 104 17.92 -1.58 1.11
CA SER A 104 17.42 -0.44 0.35
C SER A 104 16.02 -0.05 0.82
N LEU A 105 15.67 1.23 0.61
CA LEU A 105 14.33 1.75 0.86
C LEU A 105 13.62 1.93 -0.47
N GLU A 106 12.58 1.14 -0.68
CA GLU A 106 11.77 1.15 -1.89
C GLU A 106 10.50 1.96 -1.65
N TYR A 107 10.21 2.90 -2.54
CA TYR A 107 9.05 3.78 -2.39
C TYR A 107 7.77 3.05 -2.80
N ILE A 108 6.73 3.18 -1.98
CA ILE A 108 5.39 2.64 -2.26
C ILE A 108 4.36 3.76 -2.26
N TYR A 109 3.31 3.61 -3.06
CA TYR A 109 2.19 4.54 -3.16
C TYR A 109 0.90 3.77 -3.44
N GLY A 110 -0.16 4.11 -2.73
CA GLY A 110 -1.47 3.51 -2.97
C GLY A 110 -2.62 4.44 -2.56
N TYR A 111 -3.83 4.03 -2.94
CA TYR A 111 -5.04 4.77 -2.63
C TYR A 111 -6.26 3.86 -2.48
N TYR A 112 -7.26 4.33 -1.75
CA TYR A 112 -8.53 3.65 -1.53
C TYR A 112 -9.71 4.64 -1.58
N PHE A 113 -10.76 4.28 -2.32
CA PHE A 113 -12.00 5.06 -2.40
C PHE A 113 -13.01 4.53 -1.38
N GLU A 114 -13.27 5.32 -0.35
CA GLU A 114 -14.30 5.05 0.65
C GLU A 114 -15.61 5.73 0.23
N ARG A 115 -16.68 4.97 0.08
CA ARG A 115 -18.01 5.53 -0.20
C ARG A 115 -18.59 6.13 1.10
N MET A 116 -18.89 7.41 1.07
CA MET A 116 -19.57 8.10 2.17
C MET A 116 -21.06 7.76 2.17
N PRO A 117 -21.67 7.50 3.34
CA PRO A 117 -23.12 7.38 3.45
C PRO A 117 -23.79 8.73 3.16
N GLU A 118 -24.95 8.70 2.51
CA GLU A 118 -25.77 9.89 2.27
C GLU A 118 -26.06 10.58 3.61
N ARG A 119 -25.82 11.90 3.69
CA ARG A 119 -26.21 12.68 4.87
C ARG A 119 -27.75 12.68 4.96
N GLN A 120 -28.31 11.96 5.92
CA GLN A 120 -29.73 12.05 6.28
C GLN A 120 -30.04 13.36 7.00
#